data_AF-A0A564YK11-F1
#
_entry.id   AF-A0A564YK11-F1
#
_cell.length_a   1.000
_cell.length_b   1.000
_cell.length_c   1.000
_cell.angle_alpha   90.00
_cell.angle_beta   90.00
_cell.angle_gamma   90.00
#
_symmetry.space_group_name_H-M   'P 1'
#
loop_
_entity.id
_entity.type
_entity.pdbx_description
1 polymer ?
#
loop_
_entity_poly.entity_id
_entity_poly.type
_entity_poly.pdbx_seq_one_letter_code
_entity_poly.pdbx_strand_id
1 'polypeptide(L)'
;MEDSGFDFIYRCFGNPVLINLLQTDSVTFDYKRCCKILFTYLQKTNAASVKQSTLNALWELFARMSDDNLAEFRANLHYMRCLIKCLAEIYLPEHLVFQWLDEFDRGPLFYLRNFSSITLDDPVINYSLILRQFIGNNYWCCLRFVEAGGFPVLRFIIQNLAAYGDMNGVRRQLNNLLESIDSILRQYQDRT
;
A
#
# COMPACT_ATOMS: atom_id res chain seq x y z
N MET A 1 30.82 14.36 14.49
CA MET A 1 30.49 12.99 14.93
C MET A 1 29.51 13.15 16.06
N GLU A 2 28.24 13.37 15.72
CA GLU A 2 27.10 13.60 16.63
C GLU A 2 25.90 13.74 15.69
N ASP A 3 25.04 12.71 15.59
CA ASP A 3 23.58 12.84 15.34
C ASP A 3 22.82 11.49 15.26
N SER A 4 23.42 10.37 15.69
CA SER A 4 22.75 9.06 15.65
C SER A 4 21.72 8.83 16.77
N GLY A 5 21.66 9.72 17.76
CA GLY A 5 20.76 9.60 18.92
C GLY A 5 19.35 10.13 18.68
N PHE A 6 19.21 11.20 17.89
CA PHE A 6 17.91 11.82 17.61
C PHE A 6 17.06 10.99 16.64
N ASP A 7 17.70 10.33 15.65
CA ASP A 7 17.02 9.48 14.67
C ASP A 7 16.50 8.17 15.29
N PHE A 8 17.12 7.70 16.38
CA PHE A 8 16.68 6.49 17.11
C PHE A 8 15.41 6.74 17.94
N ILE A 9 15.30 7.91 18.58
CA ILE A 9 14.14 8.27 19.41
C ILE A 9 12.89 8.47 18.51
N TYR A 10 13.02 9.07 17.33
CA TYR A 10 11.88 9.21 16.41
C TYR A 10 11.39 7.89 15.83
N ARG A 11 12.30 6.95 15.53
CA ARG A 11 11.94 5.62 15.00
C ARG A 11 11.18 4.76 16.01
N CYS A 12 11.42 4.95 17.31
CA CYS A 12 10.90 4.06 18.35
C CYS A 12 9.70 4.61 19.14
N PHE A 13 9.43 5.92 19.16
CA PHE A 13 8.38 6.47 20.03
C PHE A 13 7.07 6.83 19.31
N GLY A 14 7.11 7.32 18.07
CA GLY A 14 5.89 7.78 17.38
C GLY A 14 4.88 6.67 17.07
N ASN A 15 5.38 5.52 16.59
CA ASN A 15 4.53 4.39 16.21
C ASN A 15 3.90 3.70 17.43
N PRO A 16 4.64 3.37 18.51
CA PRO A 16 4.02 2.82 19.72
C PRO A 16 3.06 3.79 20.40
N VAL A 17 3.36 5.10 20.42
CA VAL A 17 2.42 6.10 20.97
C VAL A 17 1.14 6.15 20.14
N LEU A 18 1.25 6.19 18.81
CA LEU A 18 0.07 6.17 17.93
C LEU A 18 -0.73 4.87 18.11
N ILE A 19 -0.08 3.70 18.11
CA ILE A 19 -0.74 2.41 18.32
C ILE A 19 -1.45 2.36 19.69
N ASN A 20 -0.78 2.81 20.76
CA ASN A 20 -1.36 2.85 22.10
C ASN A 20 -2.53 3.82 22.19
N LEU A 21 -2.45 4.99 21.54
CA LEU A 21 -3.56 5.93 21.46
C LEU A 21 -4.74 5.34 20.69
N LEU A 22 -4.47 4.64 19.58
CA LEU A 22 -5.50 3.94 18.83
C LEU A 22 -6.19 2.90 19.71
N GLN A 23 -5.45 2.18 20.55
CA GLN A 23 -5.97 1.16 21.48
C GLN A 23 -6.71 1.72 22.70
N THR A 24 -6.75 3.04 22.91
CA THR A 24 -7.38 3.64 24.09
C THR A 24 -8.80 4.11 23.79
N ASP A 25 -9.80 3.36 24.27
CA ASP A 25 -11.23 3.61 24.00
C ASP A 25 -11.75 4.98 24.50
N SER A 26 -11.03 5.63 25.42
CA SER A 26 -11.40 6.94 25.98
C SER A 26 -10.90 8.13 25.15
N VAL A 27 -10.05 7.91 24.13
CA VAL A 27 -9.49 8.97 23.30
C VAL A 27 -10.32 9.13 22.03
N THR A 28 -10.91 10.31 21.85
CA THR A 28 -11.49 10.68 20.55
C THR A 28 -10.37 10.88 19.54
N PHE A 29 -10.33 10.02 18.53
CA PHE A 29 -9.26 10.00 17.53
C PHE A 29 -9.76 10.46 16.16
N ASP A 30 -9.09 11.45 15.56
CA ASP A 30 -9.39 11.91 14.20
C ASP A 30 -8.67 11.01 13.18
N TYR A 31 -9.29 9.86 12.91
CA TYR A 31 -8.77 8.86 11.98
C TYR A 31 -8.56 9.44 10.57
N LYS A 32 -9.46 10.32 10.11
CA LYS A 32 -9.36 10.90 8.77
C LYS A 32 -8.14 11.79 8.63
N ARG A 33 -7.92 12.70 9.59
CA ARG A 33 -6.76 13.58 9.57
C ARG A 33 -5.46 12.80 9.67
N CYS A 34 -5.41 11.80 10.54
CA CYS A 34 -4.23 10.93 10.67
C CYS A 34 -3.94 10.20 9.35
N CYS A 35 -4.95 9.58 8.74
CA CYS A 35 -4.80 8.87 7.47
C CYS A 35 -4.28 9.79 6.34
N LYS A 36 -4.81 11.02 6.23
CA LYS A 36 -4.33 12.03 5.26
C LYS A 36 -2.86 12.38 5.48
N ILE A 37 -2.42 12.53 6.73
CA ILE A 37 -1.02 12.80 7.09
C ILE A 37 -0.13 11.63 6.68
N LEU A 38 -0.51 10.40 7.01
CA LEU A 38 0.27 9.20 6.68
C LEU A 38 0.42 9.01 5.17
N PHE A 39 -0.66 9.18 4.39
CA PHE A 39 -0.58 9.12 2.93
C PHE A 39 0.31 10.23 2.34
N THR A 40 0.25 11.44 2.91
CA THR A 40 1.13 12.54 2.49
C THR A 40 2.60 12.20 2.76
N TYR A 41 2.87 11.50 3.87
CA TYR A 41 4.21 11.14 4.26
C TYR A 41 4.79 10.00 3.41
N LEU A 42 4.01 8.96 3.12
CA LEU A 42 4.41 7.86 2.22
C LEU A 42 4.91 8.35 0.87
N GLN A 43 4.36 9.45 0.36
CA GLN A 43 4.70 9.99 -0.95
C GLN A 43 6.01 10.76 -0.99
N LYS A 44 6.44 11.30 0.16
CA LYS A 44 7.60 12.18 0.26
C LYS A 44 8.84 11.48 0.77
N THR A 45 8.68 10.36 1.45
CA THR A 45 9.79 9.63 2.05
C THR A 45 10.24 8.49 1.16
N ASN A 46 11.56 8.26 1.08
CA ASN A 46 12.16 7.05 0.52
C ASN A 46 12.77 6.16 1.61
N ALA A 47 12.72 6.57 2.88
CA ALA A 47 13.28 5.80 3.98
C ALA A 47 12.41 4.56 4.26
N ALA A 48 13.02 3.37 4.17
CA ALA A 48 12.34 2.09 4.33
C ALA A 48 11.64 1.95 5.69
N SER A 49 12.36 2.20 6.80
CA SER A 49 11.84 2.15 8.17
C SER A 49 10.63 3.05 8.40
N VAL A 50 10.66 4.21 7.75
CA VAL A 50 9.58 5.20 7.78
C VAL A 50 8.36 4.71 7.02
N LYS A 51 8.54 4.20 5.79
CA LYS A 51 7.44 3.63 5.00
C LYS A 51 6.81 2.45 5.73
N GLN A 52 7.62 1.54 6.28
CA GLN A 52 7.17 0.40 7.07
C GLN A 52 6.32 0.85 8.27
N SER A 53 6.80 1.81 9.07
CA SER A 53 6.05 2.32 10.22
C SER A 53 4.73 2.97 9.79
N THR A 54 4.75 3.70 8.68
CA THR A 54 3.57 4.38 8.14
C THR A 54 2.53 3.39 7.59
N LEU A 55 2.97 2.34 6.90
CA LEU A 55 2.10 1.26 6.42
C LEU A 55 1.48 0.49 7.59
N ASN A 56 2.25 0.16 8.62
CA ASN A 56 1.74 -0.50 9.82
C ASN A 56 0.68 0.38 10.53
N ALA A 57 0.92 1.69 10.63
CA ALA A 57 -0.08 2.60 11.18
C ALA A 57 -1.35 2.68 10.31
N LEU A 58 -1.22 2.68 8.97
CA LEU A 58 -2.38 2.65 8.08
C LEU A 58 -3.21 1.38 8.23
N TRP A 59 -2.57 0.22 8.40
CA TRP A 59 -3.25 -1.05 8.68
C TRP A 59 -4.14 -0.96 9.93
N GLU A 60 -3.59 -0.46 11.04
CA GLU A 60 -4.32 -0.28 12.29
C GLU A 60 -5.46 0.76 12.15
N LEU A 61 -5.23 1.86 11.43
CA LEU A 61 -6.27 2.85 11.18
C LEU A 61 -7.42 2.29 10.36
N PHE A 62 -7.12 1.54 9.29
CA PHE A 62 -8.16 0.94 8.45
C PHE A 62 -9.01 -0.07 9.20
N ALA A 63 -8.45 -0.75 10.22
CA ALA A 63 -9.21 -1.68 11.05
C ALA A 63 -10.20 -0.98 11.99
N ARG A 64 -9.96 0.29 12.33
CA ARG A 64 -10.76 1.07 13.28
C ARG A 64 -11.71 2.06 12.61
N MET A 65 -11.45 2.43 11.36
CA MET A 65 -12.31 3.33 10.61
C MET A 65 -13.58 2.61 10.16
N SER A 66 -14.73 3.30 10.26
CA SER A 66 -15.95 2.85 9.60
C SER A 66 -15.79 2.86 8.08
N ASP A 67 -16.59 2.04 7.41
CA ASP A 67 -16.56 1.94 5.95
C ASP A 67 -16.88 3.29 5.25
N ASP A 68 -17.79 4.08 5.82
CA ASP A 68 -18.10 5.45 5.36
C ASP A 68 -16.89 6.38 5.46
N ASN A 69 -16.11 6.25 6.52
CA ASN A 69 -14.89 7.05 6.68
C ASN A 69 -13.82 6.63 5.68
N LEU A 70 -13.74 5.34 5.33
CA LEU A 70 -12.81 4.83 4.31
C LEU A 70 -13.26 5.15 2.88
N ALA A 71 -14.56 5.31 2.63
CA ALA A 71 -15.13 5.57 1.30
C ALA A 71 -14.51 6.82 0.64
N GLU A 72 -14.30 7.89 1.41
CA GLU A 72 -13.64 9.12 0.94
C GLU A 72 -12.22 8.84 0.41
N PHE A 73 -11.45 8.00 1.11
CA PHE A 73 -10.09 7.64 0.72
C PHE A 73 -10.08 6.69 -0.47
N ARG A 74 -10.95 5.69 -0.45
CA ARG A 74 -11.11 4.70 -1.53
C ARG A 74 -11.53 5.34 -2.85
N ALA A 75 -12.33 6.40 -2.80
CA ALA A 75 -12.74 7.16 -3.98
C ALA A 75 -11.58 7.95 -4.62
N ASN A 76 -10.53 8.26 -3.85
CA ASN A 76 -9.39 9.03 -4.32
C ASN A 76 -8.30 8.12 -4.92
N LEU A 77 -8.16 8.22 -6.25
CA LEU A 77 -7.20 7.44 -7.02
C LEU A 77 -5.74 7.62 -6.55
N HIS A 78 -5.42 8.77 -5.95
CA HIS A 78 -4.09 9.09 -5.43
C HIS A 78 -3.66 8.13 -4.31
N TYR A 79 -4.57 7.82 -3.39
CA TYR A 79 -4.29 6.92 -2.27
C TYR A 79 -4.14 5.47 -2.74
N MET A 80 -4.95 5.05 -3.71
CA MET A 80 -4.82 3.74 -4.36
C MET A 80 -3.45 3.58 -5.04
N ARG A 81 -3.05 4.58 -5.86
CA ARG A 81 -1.74 4.62 -6.51
C ARG A 81 -0.59 4.60 -5.51
N CYS A 82 -0.75 5.30 -4.38
CA CYS A 82 0.23 5.31 -3.30
C CYS A 82 0.48 3.90 -2.75
N LEU A 83 -0.59 3.15 -2.40
CA LEU A 83 -0.46 1.79 -1.89
C LEU A 83 0.10 0.81 -2.93
N ILE A 84 -0.34 0.90 -4.18
CA ILE A 84 0.18 0.08 -5.28
C ILE A 84 1.67 0.35 -5.48
N LYS A 85 2.07 1.62 -5.48
CA LYS A 85 3.48 2.02 -5.58
C LYS A 85 4.30 1.47 -4.42
N CYS A 86 3.84 1.60 -3.18
CA CYS A 86 4.56 1.07 -2.03
C CYS A 86 4.78 -0.46 -2.16
N LEU A 87 3.78 -1.22 -2.60
CA LEU A 87 3.95 -2.64 -2.88
C LEU A 87 5.01 -2.91 -3.96
N ALA A 88 4.97 -2.15 -5.05
CA ALA A 88 5.95 -2.27 -6.12
C ALA A 88 7.36 -1.97 -5.57
N GLU A 89 7.54 -0.90 -4.81
CA GLU A 89 8.82 -0.50 -4.21
C GLU A 89 9.40 -1.57 -3.25
N ILE A 90 8.54 -2.33 -2.57
CA ILE A 90 8.97 -3.41 -1.66
C ILE A 90 9.43 -4.65 -2.43
N TYR A 91 8.75 -4.99 -3.53
CA TYR A 91 8.90 -6.31 -4.16
C TYR A 91 9.57 -6.29 -5.54
N LEU A 92 9.85 -5.11 -6.11
CA LEU A 92 10.45 -4.98 -7.43
C LEU A 92 11.79 -4.23 -7.37
N PRO A 93 12.83 -4.74 -8.04
CA PRO A 93 14.06 -3.99 -8.29
C PRO A 93 13.79 -2.76 -9.15
N GLU A 94 14.39 -1.63 -8.77
CA GLU A 94 14.21 -0.33 -9.43
C GLU A 94 14.55 -0.36 -10.93
N HIS A 95 15.67 -0.98 -11.31
CA HIS A 95 16.08 -1.08 -12.71
C HIS A 95 15.06 -1.85 -13.58
N LEU A 96 14.42 -2.90 -13.04
CA LEU A 96 13.39 -3.66 -13.76
C LEU A 96 12.12 -2.84 -13.95
N VAL A 97 11.75 -2.02 -12.95
CA VAL A 97 10.58 -1.15 -13.05
C VAL A 97 10.77 -0.11 -14.14
N PHE A 98 11.93 0.56 -14.20
CA PHE A 98 12.16 1.57 -15.24
C PHE A 98 12.18 0.97 -16.64
N GLN A 99 12.85 -0.18 -16.83
CA GLN A 99 12.82 -0.91 -18.11
C GLN A 99 11.39 -1.28 -18.51
N TRP A 100 10.63 -1.86 -17.58
CA TRP A 100 9.24 -2.24 -17.81
C TRP A 100 8.36 -1.04 -18.17
N LEU A 101 8.53 0.10 -17.49
CA LEU A 101 7.76 1.32 -17.79
C LEU A 101 8.10 1.90 -19.16
N ASP A 102 9.36 1.84 -19.60
CA ASP A 102 9.76 2.30 -20.93
C ASP A 102 9.15 1.45 -22.06
N GLU A 103 8.95 0.16 -21.81
CA GLU A 103 8.37 -0.77 -22.78
C GLU A 103 6.83 -0.78 -22.79
N PHE A 104 6.20 -0.66 -21.62
CA PHE A 104 4.76 -0.92 -21.45
C PHE A 104 3.90 0.32 -21.11
N ASP A 105 4.44 1.36 -20.49
CA ASP A 105 3.60 2.43 -19.94
C ASP A 105 3.29 3.55 -20.96
N ARG A 106 2.02 3.64 -21.36
CA ARG A 106 1.47 4.74 -22.18
C ARG A 106 0.88 5.89 -21.37
N GLY A 107 1.14 5.96 -20.05
CA GLY A 107 0.69 7.04 -19.17
C GLY A 107 -0.05 6.63 -17.89
N PRO A 108 -0.80 5.52 -17.80
CA PRO A 108 -1.52 5.15 -16.58
C PRO A 108 -0.62 4.92 -15.35
N LEU A 109 0.64 4.55 -15.58
CA LEU A 109 1.60 4.21 -14.53
C LEU A 109 2.62 5.33 -14.25
N PHE A 110 2.34 6.57 -14.69
CA PHE A 110 3.24 7.72 -14.51
C PHE A 110 3.70 7.92 -13.06
N TYR A 111 2.89 7.54 -12.08
CA TYR A 111 3.20 7.67 -10.65
C TYR A 111 4.35 6.76 -10.21
N LEU A 112 4.66 5.71 -10.97
CA LEU A 112 5.82 4.84 -10.80
C LEU A 112 7.09 5.42 -11.45
N ARG A 113 7.05 6.57 -12.11
CA ARG A 113 8.28 7.18 -12.68
C ARG A 113 9.20 7.78 -11.61
N ASN A 114 8.66 8.09 -10.43
CA ASN A 114 9.45 8.45 -9.25
C ASN A 114 9.59 7.23 -8.33
N PHE A 115 10.20 6.16 -8.82
CA PHE A 115 10.33 4.90 -8.07
C PHE A 115 11.63 4.86 -7.27
N SER A 116 11.59 4.22 -6.10
CA SER A 116 12.79 3.88 -5.35
C SER A 116 12.55 2.55 -4.64
N SER A 117 13.34 1.53 -5.00
CA SER A 117 13.20 0.21 -4.36
C SER A 117 13.60 0.28 -2.89
N ILE A 118 12.82 -0.36 -2.02
CA ILE A 118 13.06 -0.37 -0.58
C ILE A 118 13.22 -1.81 -0.09
N THR A 119 14.24 -2.04 0.72
CA THR A 119 14.40 -3.27 1.49
C THR A 119 13.85 -3.01 2.88
N LEU A 120 12.90 -3.82 3.32
CA LEU A 120 12.31 -3.70 4.65
C LEU A 120 13.08 -4.55 5.66
N ASP A 121 13.19 -4.04 6.89
CA ASP A 121 13.93 -4.70 7.98
C ASP A 121 13.17 -5.91 8.55
N ASP A 122 11.85 -5.95 8.37
CA ASP A 122 10.97 -7.04 8.80
C ASP A 122 10.25 -7.69 7.61
N PRO A 123 10.75 -8.82 7.09
CA PRO A 123 10.10 -9.49 5.96
C PRO A 123 8.77 -10.15 6.35
N VAL A 124 8.44 -10.31 7.65
CA VAL A 124 7.27 -11.07 8.12
C VAL A 124 5.95 -10.40 7.73
N ILE A 125 5.93 -9.07 7.59
CA ILE A 125 4.71 -8.33 7.31
C ILE A 125 4.34 -8.42 5.83
N ASN A 126 3.17 -9.01 5.56
CA ASN A 126 2.61 -9.09 4.22
C ASN A 126 1.82 -7.81 3.89
N TYR A 127 2.51 -6.82 3.30
CA TYR A 127 1.92 -5.53 2.94
C TYR A 127 0.79 -5.62 1.91
N SER A 128 0.65 -6.74 1.18
CA SER A 128 -0.48 -6.95 0.27
C SER A 128 -1.83 -6.95 1.00
N LEU A 129 -1.82 -7.29 2.30
CA LEU A 129 -3.01 -7.27 3.13
C LEU A 129 -3.55 -5.84 3.29
N ILE A 130 -2.68 -4.84 3.41
CA ILE A 130 -3.08 -3.43 3.54
C ILE A 130 -3.86 -2.99 2.30
N LEU A 131 -3.35 -3.30 1.11
CA LEU A 131 -4.05 -3.00 -0.13
C LEU A 131 -5.38 -3.76 -0.21
N ARG A 132 -5.42 -5.03 0.19
CA ARG A 132 -6.65 -5.83 0.24
C ARG A 132 -7.70 -5.22 1.17
N GLN A 133 -7.31 -4.82 2.37
CA GLN A 133 -8.20 -4.15 3.34
C GLN A 133 -8.68 -2.80 2.81
N PHE A 134 -7.78 -2.05 2.15
CA PHE A 134 -8.12 -0.78 1.54
C PHE A 134 -9.13 -0.94 0.39
N ILE A 135 -8.99 -1.95 -0.47
CA ILE A 135 -9.96 -2.20 -1.56
C ILE A 135 -11.28 -2.75 -1.00
N GLY A 136 -11.20 -3.66 -0.02
CA GLY A 136 -12.36 -4.34 0.55
C GLY A 136 -13.12 -5.19 -0.49
N ASN A 137 -14.39 -5.46 -0.21
CA ASN A 137 -15.30 -6.18 -1.13
C ASN A 137 -16.25 -5.19 -1.84
N ASN A 138 -15.68 -4.14 -2.46
CA ASN A 138 -16.45 -3.03 -3.02
C ASN A 138 -16.16 -2.83 -4.52
N TYR A 139 -17.20 -2.86 -5.34
CA TYR A 139 -17.12 -2.74 -6.80
C TYR A 139 -16.42 -1.44 -7.26
N TRP A 140 -16.79 -0.29 -6.68
CA TRP A 140 -16.19 0.99 -7.04
C TRP A 140 -14.70 1.04 -6.68
N CYS A 141 -14.31 0.41 -5.57
CA CYS A 141 -12.91 0.32 -5.17
C CYS A 141 -12.11 -0.58 -6.12
N CYS A 142 -12.72 -1.68 -6.59
CA CYS A 142 -12.15 -2.53 -7.63
C CYS A 142 -11.94 -1.76 -8.94
N LEU A 143 -12.92 -0.95 -9.36
CA LEU A 143 -12.76 -0.07 -10.53
C LEU A 143 -11.62 0.92 -10.34
N ARG A 144 -11.53 1.61 -9.19
CA ARG A 144 -10.41 2.52 -8.90
C ARG A 144 -9.06 1.82 -8.90
N PHE A 145 -9.00 0.57 -8.44
CA PHE A 145 -7.79 -0.24 -8.52
C PHE A 145 -7.39 -0.51 -9.98
N VAL A 146 -8.34 -0.84 -10.86
CA VAL A 146 -8.10 -1.02 -12.30
C VAL A 146 -7.60 0.29 -12.93
N GLU A 147 -8.28 1.41 -12.67
CA GLU A 147 -7.91 2.74 -13.17
C GLU A 147 -6.52 3.19 -12.70
N ALA A 148 -6.11 2.76 -11.50
CA ALA A 148 -4.78 3.01 -10.96
C ALA A 148 -3.68 2.16 -11.62
N GLY A 149 -4.03 1.27 -12.55
CA GLY A 149 -3.10 0.31 -13.15
C GLY A 149 -2.72 -0.82 -12.21
N GLY A 150 -3.58 -1.16 -11.25
CA GLY A 150 -3.28 -2.17 -10.24
C GLY A 150 -3.00 -3.56 -10.80
N PHE A 151 -3.79 -4.01 -11.80
CA PHE A 151 -3.58 -5.32 -12.44
C PHE A 151 -2.18 -5.50 -13.05
N PRO A 152 -1.70 -4.64 -13.96
CA PRO A 152 -0.38 -4.82 -14.56
C PRO A 152 0.74 -4.77 -13.52
N VAL A 153 0.66 -3.87 -12.54
CA VAL A 153 1.68 -3.76 -11.47
C VAL A 153 1.72 -5.03 -10.61
N LEU A 154 0.58 -5.50 -10.11
CA LEU A 154 0.55 -6.69 -9.25
C LEU A 154 0.97 -7.95 -10.02
N ARG A 155 0.60 -8.07 -11.30
CA ARG A 155 1.10 -9.16 -12.15
C ARG A 155 2.62 -9.12 -12.30
N PHE A 156 3.20 -7.95 -12.48
CA PHE A 156 4.64 -7.80 -12.57
C PHE A 156 5.33 -8.20 -11.26
N ILE A 157 4.79 -7.79 -10.10
CA ILE A 157 5.25 -8.26 -8.78
C ILE A 157 5.19 -9.79 -8.68
N ILE A 158 4.06 -10.40 -9.04
CA ILE A 158 3.86 -11.86 -8.99
C ILE A 158 4.88 -12.61 -9.85
N GLN A 159 5.14 -12.11 -11.07
CA GLN A 159 6.12 -12.70 -11.98
C GLN A 159 7.54 -12.60 -11.43
N ASN A 160 7.90 -11.44 -10.88
CA ASN A 160 9.21 -11.24 -10.24
C ASN A 160 9.40 -12.18 -9.05
N LEU A 161 8.40 -12.30 -8.17
CA LEU A 161 8.45 -13.24 -7.03
C LEU A 161 8.53 -14.71 -7.49
N ALA A 162 7.89 -15.06 -8.61
CA ALA A 162 7.99 -16.42 -9.16
C ALA A 162 9.40 -16.73 -9.70
N ALA A 163 10.10 -15.74 -10.25
CA ALA A 163 11.43 -15.90 -10.82
C ALA A 163 12.55 -15.84 -9.76
N TYR A 164 12.40 -15.00 -8.72
CA TYR A 164 13.49 -14.68 -7.79
C TYR A 164 13.21 -15.06 -6.33
N GLY A 165 12.01 -15.56 -6.00
CA GLY A 165 11.66 -16.09 -4.69
C GLY A 165 10.39 -15.47 -4.10
N ASP A 166 9.47 -16.33 -3.62
CA ASP A 166 8.23 -15.91 -2.96
C ASP A 166 8.47 -15.69 -1.46
N MET A 167 8.41 -14.44 -1.02
CA MET A 167 8.53 -14.10 0.40
C MET A 167 7.16 -14.27 1.09
N ASN A 168 7.09 -15.11 2.12
CA ASN A 168 5.93 -15.20 3.04
C ASN A 168 4.56 -15.38 2.37
N GLY A 169 4.52 -16.10 1.24
CA GLY A 169 3.29 -16.37 0.50
C GLY A 169 2.64 -15.12 -0.10
N VAL A 170 3.38 -14.02 -0.25
CA VAL A 170 2.92 -12.77 -0.87
C VAL A 170 2.37 -13.05 -2.26
N ARG A 171 3.04 -13.88 -3.05
CA ARG A 171 2.58 -14.23 -4.40
C ARG A 171 1.17 -14.84 -4.38
N ARG A 172 0.90 -15.74 -3.43
CA ARG A 172 -0.43 -16.36 -3.26
C ARG A 172 -1.48 -15.32 -2.86
N GLN A 173 -1.16 -14.45 -1.92
CA GLN A 173 -2.08 -13.40 -1.47
C GLN A 173 -2.41 -12.39 -2.59
N LEU A 174 -1.42 -12.00 -3.38
CA LEU A 174 -1.62 -11.13 -4.53
C LEU A 174 -2.47 -11.80 -5.61
N ASN A 175 -2.23 -13.08 -5.92
CA ASN A 175 -3.10 -13.83 -6.84
C ASN A 175 -4.55 -13.88 -6.35
N ASN A 176 -4.76 -14.24 -5.08
CA ASN A 176 -6.09 -14.28 -4.48
C ASN A 176 -6.79 -12.91 -4.52
N LEU A 177 -6.03 -11.82 -4.32
CA LEU A 177 -6.55 -10.46 -4.42
C LEU A 177 -7.00 -10.15 -5.86
N LEU A 178 -6.17 -10.47 -6.87
CA LEU A 178 -6.52 -10.25 -8.27
C LEU A 178 -7.75 -11.07 -8.70
N GLU A 179 -7.84 -12.34 -8.28
CA GLU A 179 -9.00 -13.20 -8.53
C GLU A 179 -10.27 -12.64 -7.87
N SER A 180 -10.17 -12.17 -6.62
CA SER A 180 -11.30 -11.56 -5.93
C SER A 180 -11.79 -10.30 -6.65
N ILE A 181 -10.87 -9.44 -7.10
CA ILE A 181 -11.21 -8.20 -7.81
C ILE A 181 -11.90 -8.54 -9.14
N ASP A 182 -11.35 -9.47 -9.92
CA ASP A 182 -11.92 -9.90 -11.20
C ASP A 182 -13.33 -10.52 -11.02
N SER A 183 -13.51 -11.36 -10.00
CA SER A 183 -14.81 -11.93 -9.65
C SER A 183 -15.86 -10.85 -9.33
N ILE A 184 -15.50 -9.86 -8.49
CA ILE A 184 -16.39 -8.74 -8.15
C ILE A 184 -16.77 -7.94 -9.40
N LEU A 185 -15.80 -7.62 -10.26
CA LEU A 185 -16.06 -6.84 -11.48
C LEU A 185 -17.02 -7.56 -12.43
N ARG A 186 -16.83 -8.87 -12.65
CA ARG A 186 -17.71 -9.68 -13.52
C ARG A 186 -19.14 -9.77 -13.00
N GLN A 187 -19.32 -10.01 -11.70
CA GLN A 187 -20.65 -10.12 -11.08
C GLN A 187 -21.51 -8.86 -11.28
N TYR A 188 -20.89 -7.69 -11.43
CA TYR A 188 -21.59 -6.44 -11.65
C TYR A 188 -21.79 -6.11 -13.15
N GLN A 189 -20.93 -6.62 -14.03
CA GLN A 189 -21.13 -6.53 -15.49
C GLN A 189 -22.34 -7.35 -15.97
N ASP A 190 -22.59 -8.51 -15.35
CA ASP A 190 -23.73 -9.38 -15.69
C ASP A 190 -25.09 -8.83 -15.17
N ARG A 191 -25.09 -7.70 -14.46
CA ARG A 191 -26.28 -7.07 -13.85
C ARG A 191 -26.72 -5.77 -14.53
N THR A 192 -25.98 -5.30 -15.52
CA THR A 192 -26.23 -4.07 -16.30
C THR A 192 -26.51 -4.40 -17.76
#